data_AF-A0A6S7HTH9-F1
#
_entry.id   AF-A0A6S7HTH9-F1
#
_cell.length_a   1.000
_cell.length_b   1.000
_cell.length_c   1.000
_cell.angle_alpha   90.00
_cell.angle_beta   90.00
_cell.angle_gamma   90.00
#
_symmetry.space_group_name_H-M   'P 1'
#
loop_
_entity.id
_entity.type
_entity.pdbx_description
1 polymer ?
#
loop_
_entity_poly.entity_id
_entity_poly.type
_entity_poly.pdbx_seq_one_letter_code
_entity_poly.pdbx_strand_id
1 'polypeptide(L)'
;MALPTHASKRSIKSLNESLNKTPMKNKGSKIPKMSDSPMARGEKEEHKAINLEDIHSLIVTMNQKLNKLDTIEAQICEMKKELNEVKHSVDYAHEEINDLKTESERKVKVQKETSDRIDKLEAENIKLHNAVIDLQARLMRDNLIFYNIQEREHENTTKIIHDLLEEKIGMVNAKETVKIDRSH
;
A
#
# COMPACT_ATOMS: atom_id res chain seq x y z
N MET A 1 -25.11 1.28 -16.50
CA MET A 1 -23.83 0.55 -16.44
C MET A 1 -23.70 -0.01 -15.04
N ALA A 2 -23.55 -1.33 -14.94
CA ALA A 2 -23.68 -2.11 -13.72
C ALA A 2 -22.36 -2.17 -12.93
N LEU A 3 -22.49 -2.11 -11.60
CA LEU A 3 -21.43 -2.38 -10.62
C LEU A 3 -21.00 -3.86 -10.65
N PRO A 4 -19.76 -4.17 -10.24
CA PRO A 4 -19.48 -5.44 -9.60
C PRO A 4 -19.11 -5.24 -8.12
N THR A 5 -20.01 -5.68 -7.26
CA THR A 5 -19.75 -6.11 -5.90
C THR A 5 -19.03 -7.46 -5.90
N HIS A 6 -17.90 -7.61 -5.19
CA HIS A 6 -17.60 -8.84 -4.48
C HIS A 6 -16.69 -8.58 -3.28
N ALA A 7 -17.23 -8.88 -2.10
CA ALA A 7 -16.49 -9.03 -0.86
C ALA A 7 -15.70 -10.34 -0.86
N SER A 8 -14.48 -10.31 -0.34
CA SER A 8 -13.84 -11.50 0.24
C SER A 8 -12.82 -11.06 1.29
N LYS A 9 -13.29 -10.88 2.52
CA LYS A 9 -12.42 -10.84 3.71
C LYS A 9 -11.85 -12.25 3.89
N ARG A 10 -10.54 -12.44 3.69
CA ARG A 10 -9.82 -13.60 4.22
C ARG A 10 -8.74 -13.13 5.20
N SER A 11 -8.99 -13.50 6.45
CA SER A 11 -8.05 -13.46 7.57
C SER A 11 -6.85 -14.35 7.29
N ILE A 12 -5.64 -13.80 7.27
CA ILE A 12 -4.41 -14.58 7.33
C ILE A 12 -3.96 -14.61 8.79
N LYS A 13 -4.58 -15.53 9.55
CA LYS A 13 -4.02 -16.12 10.76
C LYS A 13 -3.69 -17.57 10.40
N SER A 14 -2.63 -18.08 11.01
CA SER A 14 -2.09 -19.46 10.96
C SER A 14 -1.26 -19.86 9.73
N LEU A 15 0.04 -19.58 9.80
CA LEU A 15 1.07 -20.47 9.25
C LEU A 15 2.18 -20.60 10.30
N ASN A 16 1.87 -21.34 11.35
CA ASN A 16 2.87 -21.78 12.31
C ASN A 16 2.43 -23.15 12.86
N GLU A 17 2.57 -24.17 12.03
CA GLU A 17 2.36 -25.56 12.43
C GLU A 17 3.11 -26.49 11.45
N SER A 18 4.35 -26.83 11.80
CA SER A 18 4.96 -28.10 11.38
C SER A 18 5.97 -28.53 12.44
N LEU A 19 5.42 -28.88 13.60
CA LEU A 19 6.03 -29.82 14.54
C LEU A 19 6.03 -31.21 13.91
N ASN A 20 7.05 -31.56 13.14
CA ASN A 20 7.33 -32.96 12.81
C ASN A 20 8.39 -33.50 13.78
N LYS A 21 7.92 -33.79 15.00
CA LYS A 21 8.46 -34.86 15.84
C LYS A 21 7.71 -36.13 15.48
N THR A 22 8.42 -37.19 15.08
CA THR A 22 7.98 -38.54 15.45
C THR A 22 9.16 -39.44 15.79
N PRO A 23 9.01 -40.31 16.81
CA PRO A 23 10.06 -41.14 17.37
C PRO A 23 10.11 -42.50 16.69
N MET A 24 11.31 -43.01 16.37
CA MET A 24 11.48 -44.42 16.05
C MET A 24 12.08 -45.16 17.24
N LYS A 25 11.20 -45.87 17.95
CA LYS A 25 11.55 -47.07 18.71
C LYS A 25 12.05 -48.14 17.74
N ASN A 26 13.17 -48.80 18.02
CA ASN A 26 13.22 -50.23 17.74
C ASN A 26 14.28 -51.01 18.54
N LYS A 27 13.72 -51.98 19.29
CA LYS A 27 14.17 -53.35 19.54
C LYS A 27 15.47 -53.56 20.31
N GLY A 28 15.26 -53.90 21.58
CA GLY A 28 16.20 -54.68 22.38
C GLY A 28 16.62 -55.95 21.64
N SER A 29 17.92 -56.07 21.45
CA SER A 29 18.58 -57.30 21.07
C SER A 29 18.64 -58.22 22.28
N LYS A 30 18.12 -59.43 22.13
CA LYS A 30 18.14 -60.51 23.13
C LYS A 30 19.59 -60.87 23.45
N ILE A 31 19.94 -60.86 24.73
CA ILE A 31 21.15 -61.50 25.26
C ILE A 31 20.90 -63.02 25.29
N PRO A 32 21.68 -63.85 24.59
CA PRO A 32 21.67 -65.29 24.83
C PRO A 32 22.51 -65.57 26.08
N LYS A 33 21.88 -66.11 27.12
CA LYS A 33 22.58 -66.83 28.19
C LYS A 33 23.12 -68.13 27.60
N MET A 34 24.43 -68.35 27.64
CA MET A 34 25.02 -69.68 27.50
C MET A 34 25.73 -70.07 28.79
N SER A 35 25.42 -71.29 29.19
CA SER A 35 25.73 -71.99 30.42
C SER A 35 27.20 -72.38 30.56
N ASP A 36 27.58 -72.63 31.81
CA ASP A 36 28.90 -73.01 32.28
C ASP A 36 29.51 -74.27 31.63
N SER A 37 30.84 -74.18 31.53
CA SER A 37 31.93 -75.12 31.19
C SER A 37 31.74 -76.63 31.48
N PRO A 38 32.51 -77.54 30.81
CA PRO A 38 33.85 -77.84 31.33
C PRO A 38 34.96 -78.16 30.30
N MET A 39 36.15 -77.59 30.58
CA MET A 39 37.52 -78.14 30.46
C MET A 39 37.81 -79.28 29.46
N ALA A 40 38.54 -78.94 28.38
CA ALA A 40 39.57 -79.78 27.74
C ALA A 40 40.53 -78.84 26.98
N ARG A 41 41.70 -78.52 27.54
CA ARG A 41 43.00 -79.18 27.31
C ARG A 41 43.50 -79.04 25.87
N GLY A 42 44.52 -78.20 25.67
CA GLY A 42 45.45 -78.30 24.55
C GLY A 42 45.47 -77.11 23.59
N GLU A 43 46.54 -76.31 23.70
CA GLU A 43 47.31 -75.82 22.56
C GLU A 43 46.63 -74.89 21.54
N LYS A 44 46.77 -73.59 21.78
CA LYS A 44 47.58 -72.63 20.97
C LYS A 44 47.00 -71.24 21.19
N GLU A 45 47.73 -70.41 21.93
CA GLU A 45 47.65 -68.97 21.75
C GLU A 45 48.09 -68.67 20.30
N GLU A 46 47.15 -68.76 19.35
CA GLU A 46 47.23 -67.96 18.16
C GLU A 46 47.12 -66.51 18.63
N HIS A 47 48.27 -65.89 18.89
CA HIS A 47 48.40 -64.47 18.62
C HIS A 47 47.84 -64.27 17.23
N LYS A 48 46.57 -63.84 17.15
CA LYS A 48 45.94 -63.42 15.92
C LYS A 48 46.79 -62.24 15.47
N ALA A 49 47.81 -62.54 14.67
CA ALA A 49 48.75 -61.55 14.17
C ALA A 49 47.87 -60.46 13.60
N ILE A 50 47.95 -59.26 14.19
CA ILE A 50 47.10 -58.17 13.72
C ILE A 50 47.47 -58.02 12.25
N ASN A 51 46.53 -58.38 11.38
CA ASN A 51 46.80 -58.45 9.96
C ASN A 51 47.12 -57.02 9.53
N LEU A 52 48.35 -56.80 9.09
CA LEU A 52 48.85 -55.47 8.75
C LEU A 52 47.96 -54.82 7.68
N GLU A 53 47.35 -55.66 6.82
CA GLU A 53 46.36 -55.28 5.82
C GLU A 53 45.08 -54.66 6.42
N ASP A 54 44.59 -55.22 7.54
CA ASP A 54 43.39 -54.74 8.22
C ASP A 54 43.66 -53.40 8.93
N ILE A 55 44.84 -53.24 9.53
CA ILE A 55 45.28 -51.96 10.11
C ILE A 55 45.39 -50.90 9.01
N HIS A 56 46.03 -51.24 7.89
CA HIS A 56 46.20 -50.34 6.77
C HIS A 56 44.85 -49.89 6.19
N SER A 57 43.93 -50.84 5.98
CA SER A 57 42.56 -50.57 5.53
C SER A 57 41.79 -49.65 6.50
N LEU A 58 41.94 -49.86 7.81
CA LEU A 58 41.33 -49.01 8.82
C LEU A 58 41.89 -47.58 8.77
N ILE A 59 43.22 -47.41 8.66
CA ILE A 59 43.87 -46.10 8.55
C ILE A 59 43.40 -45.37 7.29
N VAL A 60 43.33 -46.05 6.15
CA VAL A 60 42.80 -45.47 4.90
C VAL A 60 41.36 -45.02 5.08
N THR A 61 40.53 -45.84 5.72
CA THR A 61 39.13 -45.49 6.01
C THR A 61 39.01 -44.29 6.96
N MET A 62 39.87 -44.21 7.98
CA MET A 62 39.92 -43.07 8.91
C MET A 62 40.32 -41.79 8.18
N ASN A 63 41.36 -41.83 7.34
CA ASN A 63 41.79 -40.68 6.56
C ASN A 63 40.70 -40.20 5.59
N GLN A 64 39.97 -41.12 4.95
CA GLN A 64 38.83 -40.75 4.10
C GLN A 64 37.71 -40.07 4.90
N LYS A 65 37.44 -40.52 6.12
CA LYS A 65 36.45 -39.88 7.01
C LYS A 65 36.90 -38.51 7.50
N LEU A 66 38.18 -38.34 7.81
CA LEU A 66 38.77 -37.05 8.19
C LEU A 66 38.65 -36.04 7.04
N ASN A 67 39.02 -36.41 5.82
CA ASN A 67 38.86 -35.54 4.65
C ASN A 67 37.39 -35.12 4.41
N LYS A 68 36.44 -36.02 4.67
CA LYS A 68 35.01 -35.70 4.61
C LYS A 68 34.61 -34.71 5.71
N LEU A 69 35.18 -34.83 6.90
CA LEU A 69 34.98 -33.90 8.01
C LEU A 69 35.46 -32.49 7.63
N ASP A 70 36.65 -32.37 7.04
CA ASP A 70 37.19 -31.08 6.57
C ASP A 70 36.28 -30.45 5.50
N THR A 71 35.75 -31.27 4.60
CA THR A 71 34.81 -30.81 3.56
C THR A 71 33.50 -30.28 4.18
N ILE A 72 32.97 -30.98 5.19
CA ILE A 72 31.76 -30.56 5.91
C ILE A 72 32.01 -29.26 6.67
N GLU A 73 33.17 -29.12 7.32
CA GLU A 73 33.53 -27.91 8.05
C GLU A 73 33.62 -26.69 7.11
N ALA A 74 34.21 -26.86 5.93
CA ALA A 74 34.24 -25.83 4.90
C ALA A 74 32.83 -25.43 4.44
N GLN A 75 31.95 -26.41 4.20
CA GLN A 75 30.56 -26.15 3.82
C GLN A 75 29.77 -25.43 4.92
N ILE A 76 29.96 -25.80 6.19
CA ILE A 76 29.32 -25.13 7.34
C ILE A 76 29.78 -23.67 7.43
N CYS A 77 31.07 -23.40 7.20
CA CYS A 77 31.60 -22.04 7.17
C CYS A 77 30.94 -21.20 6.08
N GLU A 78 30.81 -21.72 4.86
CA GLU A 78 30.17 -20.99 3.77
C GLU A 78 28.67 -20.78 4.04
N MET A 79 27.95 -21.82 4.48
CA MET A 79 26.54 -21.68 4.86
C MET A 79 26.32 -20.63 5.95
N LYS A 80 27.22 -20.53 6.93
CA LYS A 80 27.15 -19.51 7.98
C LYS A 80 27.33 -18.10 7.42
N LYS A 81 28.21 -17.95 6.42
CA LYS A 81 28.43 -16.68 5.72
C LYS A 81 27.20 -16.29 4.91
N GLU A 82 26.66 -17.19 4.10
CA GLU A 82 25.42 -16.97 3.35
C GLU A 82 24.24 -16.62 4.27
N LEU A 83 24.10 -17.33 5.40
CA LEU A 83 23.06 -17.06 6.39
C LEU A 83 23.20 -15.65 6.99
N ASN A 84 24.42 -15.20 7.26
CA ASN A 84 24.66 -13.84 7.72
C ASN A 84 24.31 -12.81 6.65
N GLU A 85 24.65 -13.04 5.38
CA GLU A 85 24.28 -12.14 4.28
C GLU A 85 22.76 -12.03 4.13
N VAL A 86 22.05 -13.16 4.17
CA VAL A 86 20.58 -13.19 4.14
C VAL A 86 20.00 -12.43 5.33
N LYS A 87 20.55 -12.61 6.54
CA LYS A 87 20.11 -11.87 7.72
C LYS A 87 20.23 -10.36 7.51
N HIS A 88 21.38 -9.87 7.02
CA HIS A 88 21.57 -8.45 6.75
C HIS A 88 20.60 -7.94 5.69
N SER A 89 20.33 -8.72 4.64
CA SER A 89 19.35 -8.37 3.62
C SER A 89 17.93 -8.27 4.18
N VAL A 90 17.54 -9.17 5.08
CA VAL A 90 16.23 -9.14 5.73
C VAL A 90 16.10 -7.93 6.66
N ASP A 91 17.13 -7.64 7.46
CA ASP A 91 17.15 -6.50 8.37
C ASP A 91 17.01 -5.18 7.58
N TYR A 92 17.76 -5.04 6.48
CA TYR A 92 17.67 -3.90 5.58
C TYR A 92 16.29 -3.75 4.94
N ALA A 93 15.73 -4.84 4.39
CA ALA A 93 14.39 -4.81 3.80
C ALA A 93 13.31 -4.44 4.84
N HIS A 94 13.49 -4.85 6.10
CA HIS A 94 12.57 -4.49 7.17
C HIS A 94 12.63 -3.00 7.52
N GLU A 95 13.82 -2.41 7.54
CA GLU A 95 14.02 -0.98 7.71
C GLU A 95 13.36 -0.18 6.57
N GLU A 96 13.61 -0.58 5.31
CA GLU A 96 13.02 0.06 4.14
C GLU A 96 11.49 -0.02 4.13
N ILE A 97 10.91 -1.16 4.53
CA ILE A 97 9.46 -1.31 4.68
C ILE A 97 8.90 -0.35 5.73
N ASN A 98 9.59 -0.17 6.86
CA ASN A 98 9.16 0.76 7.90
C ASN A 98 9.20 2.21 7.41
N ASP A 99 10.26 2.60 6.71
CA ASP A 99 10.38 3.93 6.11
C ASP A 99 9.26 4.18 5.09
N LEU A 100 9.04 3.23 4.18
CA LEU A 100 7.95 3.32 3.20
C LEU A 100 6.58 3.42 3.86
N LYS A 101 6.35 2.71 4.96
CA LYS A 101 5.10 2.79 5.72
C LYS A 101 4.90 4.17 6.32
N THR A 102 5.92 4.74 6.97
CA THR A 102 5.83 6.09 7.56
C THR A 102 5.58 7.16 6.49
N GLU A 103 6.26 7.06 5.34
CA GLU A 103 6.06 7.99 4.23
C GLU A 103 4.67 7.83 3.59
N SER A 104 4.16 6.61 3.49
CA SER A 104 2.79 6.34 3.03
C SER A 104 1.75 6.97 3.96
N GLU A 105 1.90 6.81 5.28
CA GLU A 105 1.01 7.42 6.27
C GLU A 105 1.04 8.96 6.19
N ARG A 106 2.23 9.55 6.01
CA ARG A 106 2.40 10.99 5.81
C ARG A 106 1.68 11.46 4.55
N LYS A 107 1.83 10.76 3.42
CA LYS A 107 1.15 11.09 2.15
C LYS A 107 -0.36 11.04 2.28
N VAL A 108 -0.90 10.01 2.94
CA VAL A 108 -2.35 9.90 3.19
C VAL A 108 -2.87 11.08 4.00
N LYS A 109 -2.13 11.51 5.03
CA LYS A 109 -2.49 12.67 5.84
C LYS A 109 -2.54 13.95 5.00
N VAL A 110 -1.50 14.22 4.22
CA VAL A 110 -1.43 15.41 3.35
C VAL A 110 -2.53 15.39 2.29
N GLN A 111 -2.80 14.22 1.70
CA GLN A 111 -3.88 14.06 0.73
C GLN A 111 -5.24 14.42 1.34
N LYS A 112 -5.51 13.95 2.57
CA LYS A 112 -6.74 14.28 3.28
C LYS A 112 -6.86 15.77 3.57
N GLU A 113 -5.81 16.38 4.13
CA GLU A 113 -5.77 17.83 4.42
C GLU A 113 -5.99 18.67 3.15
N THR A 114 -5.43 18.23 2.02
CA THR A 114 -5.60 18.90 0.73
C THR A 114 -7.02 18.75 0.21
N SER A 115 -7.61 17.56 0.31
CA SER A 115 -9.02 17.32 -0.05
C SER A 115 -9.96 18.21 0.76
N ASP A 116 -9.80 18.23 2.08
CA ASP A 116 -10.63 19.05 2.98
C ASP A 116 -10.50 20.55 2.66
N ARG A 117 -9.33 21.00 2.18
CA ARG A 117 -9.10 22.38 1.76
C ARG A 117 -9.78 22.70 0.43
N ILE A 118 -9.77 21.76 -0.52
CA ILE A 118 -10.48 21.90 -1.80
C ILE A 118 -11.98 22.02 -1.55
N ASP A 119 -12.56 21.12 -0.76
CA ASP A 119 -13.99 21.14 -0.45
C ASP A 119 -14.43 22.49 0.18
N LYS A 120 -13.61 23.04 1.08
CA LYS A 120 -13.85 24.37 1.67
C LYS A 120 -13.80 25.49 0.63
N LEU A 121 -12.80 25.48 -0.24
CA LEU A 121 -12.66 26.49 -1.29
C LEU A 121 -13.81 26.42 -2.30
N GLU A 122 -14.26 25.22 -2.67
CA GLU A 122 -15.42 25.03 -3.54
C GLU A 122 -16.70 25.60 -2.90
N ALA A 123 -16.93 25.31 -1.62
CA ALA A 123 -18.07 25.86 -0.88
C ALA A 123 -18.03 27.39 -0.79
N GLU A 124 -16.86 27.98 -0.53
CA GLU A 124 -16.68 29.44 -0.52
C GLU A 124 -16.89 30.05 -1.90
N ASN A 125 -16.42 29.40 -2.97
CA ASN A 125 -16.59 29.87 -4.33
C ASN A 125 -18.07 29.88 -4.74
N ILE A 126 -18.82 28.81 -4.44
CA ILE A 126 -20.27 28.75 -4.68
C ILE A 126 -20.97 29.89 -3.93
N LYS A 127 -20.61 30.13 -2.67
CA LYS A 127 -21.18 31.21 -1.87
C LYS A 127 -20.90 32.59 -2.48
N LEU A 128 -19.67 32.84 -2.91
CA LEU A 128 -19.27 34.09 -3.55
C LEU A 128 -19.98 34.27 -4.89
N HIS A 129 -20.07 33.22 -5.69
CA HIS A 129 -20.75 33.23 -6.98
C HIS A 129 -22.23 33.61 -6.81
N ASN A 130 -22.92 32.99 -5.85
CA ASN A 130 -24.32 33.32 -5.55
C ASN A 130 -24.46 34.77 -5.05
N ALA A 131 -23.54 35.25 -4.20
CA ALA A 131 -23.56 36.64 -3.76
C ALA A 131 -23.37 37.63 -4.92
N VAL A 132 -22.53 37.30 -5.91
CA VAL A 132 -22.35 38.10 -7.12
C VAL A 132 -23.64 38.14 -7.95
N ILE A 133 -24.29 36.99 -8.16
CA ILE A 133 -25.58 36.93 -8.88
C ILE A 133 -26.62 37.78 -8.16
N ASP A 134 -26.74 37.66 -6.84
CA ASP A 134 -27.69 38.44 -6.03
C ASP A 134 -27.42 39.94 -6.15
N LEU A 135 -26.16 40.35 -6.12
CA LEU A 135 -25.76 41.75 -6.30
C LEU A 135 -26.10 42.25 -7.70
N GLN A 136 -25.79 41.48 -8.74
CA GLN A 136 -26.12 41.82 -10.12
C GLN A 136 -27.63 41.95 -10.31
N ALA A 137 -28.42 41.02 -9.77
CA ALA A 137 -29.88 41.07 -9.82
C ALA A 137 -30.43 42.30 -9.09
N ARG A 138 -29.84 42.72 -7.97
CA ARG A 138 -30.22 43.96 -7.27
C ARG A 138 -29.86 45.21 -8.06
N LEU A 139 -28.68 45.24 -8.69
CA LEU A 139 -28.23 46.37 -9.51
C LEU A 139 -29.03 46.52 -10.80
N MET A 140 -29.56 45.42 -11.34
CA MET A 140 -30.38 45.44 -12.54
C MET A 140 -31.88 45.57 -12.27
N ARG A 141 -32.32 45.50 -11.01
CA ARG A 141 -33.74 45.45 -10.64
C ARG A 141 -34.53 46.65 -11.16
N ASP A 142 -33.94 47.83 -11.10
CA ASP A 142 -34.59 49.09 -11.46
C ASP A 142 -34.25 49.51 -12.89
N ASN A 143 -33.48 48.69 -13.62
CA ASN A 143 -33.13 48.94 -15.00
C ASN A 143 -34.19 48.32 -15.92
N LEU A 144 -34.81 49.15 -16.74
CA LEU A 144 -35.73 48.71 -17.79
C LEU A 144 -34.99 48.61 -19.12
N ILE A 145 -35.23 47.54 -19.85
CA ILE A 145 -34.65 47.32 -21.17
C ILE A 145 -35.75 47.48 -22.21
N PHE A 146 -35.56 48.45 -23.11
CA PHE A 146 -36.46 48.71 -24.21
C PHE A 146 -35.85 48.14 -25.50
N TYR A 147 -36.62 47.31 -26.20
CA TYR A 147 -36.20 46.70 -27.47
C TYR A 147 -36.98 47.31 -28.63
N ASN A 148 -36.43 47.16 -29.84
CA ASN A 148 -37.08 47.59 -31.09
C ASN A 148 -37.33 49.12 -31.17
N ILE A 149 -36.44 49.90 -30.56
CA ILE A 149 -36.36 51.35 -30.77
C ILE A 149 -35.40 51.60 -31.95
N GLN A 150 -35.78 52.51 -32.85
CA GLN A 150 -34.97 52.84 -34.01
C GLN A 150 -33.80 53.75 -33.61
N GLU A 151 -32.57 53.26 -33.76
CA GLU A 151 -31.34 53.98 -33.43
C GLU A 151 -31.07 55.15 -34.40
N ARG A 152 -30.71 56.32 -33.87
CA ARG A 152 -30.30 57.50 -34.65
C ARG A 152 -29.04 58.13 -34.07
N GLU A 153 -28.20 58.72 -34.93
CA GLU A 153 -27.03 59.49 -34.46
C GLU A 153 -27.47 60.69 -33.61
N HIS A 154 -26.80 60.89 -32.48
CA HIS A 154 -27.03 61.98 -31.51
C HIS A 154 -28.46 62.05 -30.95
N GLU A 155 -29.09 60.90 -30.71
CA GLU A 155 -30.42 60.88 -30.14
C GLU A 155 -30.48 61.19 -28.64
N ASN A 156 -31.58 61.79 -28.21
CA ASN A 156 -31.87 62.00 -26.80
C ASN A 156 -32.71 60.83 -26.29
N THR A 157 -32.04 59.80 -25.77
CA THR A 157 -32.66 58.56 -25.29
C THR A 157 -33.71 58.79 -24.20
N THR A 158 -33.47 59.74 -23.29
CA THR A 158 -34.43 60.10 -22.23
C THR A 158 -35.74 60.60 -22.82
N LYS A 159 -35.68 61.49 -23.82
CA LYS A 159 -36.87 62.01 -24.48
C LYS A 159 -37.64 60.91 -25.22
N ILE A 160 -36.92 60.06 -25.96
CA ILE A 160 -37.52 58.94 -26.69
C ILE A 160 -38.27 58.01 -25.73
N ILE A 161 -37.71 57.70 -24.56
CA ILE A 161 -38.37 56.87 -23.56
C ILE A 161 -39.64 57.56 -23.03
N HIS A 162 -39.61 58.85 -22.70
CA HIS A 162 -40.82 59.55 -22.26
C HIS A 162 -41.91 59.55 -23.33
N ASP A 163 -41.58 59.87 -24.58
CA ASP A 163 -42.52 59.86 -25.69
C ASP A 163 -43.13 58.45 -25.87
N LEU A 164 -42.32 57.39 -25.72
CA LEU A 164 -42.79 56.00 -25.77
C LEU A 164 -43.76 55.65 -24.62
N LEU A 165 -43.47 56.10 -23.40
CA LEU A 165 -44.33 55.88 -22.23
C LEU A 165 -45.69 56.58 -22.40
N GLU A 166 -45.70 57.79 -22.95
CA GLU A 166 -46.94 58.54 -23.21
C GLU A 166 -47.75 57.89 -24.34
N GLU A 167 -47.12 57.53 -25.46
CA GLU A 167 -47.81 57.04 -26.65
C GLU A 167 -48.26 55.57 -26.52
N LYS A 168 -47.39 54.69 -26.02
CA LYS A 168 -47.63 53.24 -26.03
C LYS A 168 -48.18 52.71 -24.72
N ILE A 169 -47.79 53.29 -23.60
CA ILE A 169 -48.25 52.86 -22.26
C ILE A 169 -49.43 53.71 -21.77
N GLY A 170 -49.63 54.91 -22.33
CA GLY A 170 -50.73 55.80 -21.94
C GLY A 170 -50.51 56.51 -20.61
N MET A 171 -49.24 56.62 -20.16
CA MET A 171 -48.91 57.42 -18.98
C MET A 171 -49.02 58.90 -19.31
N VAL A 172 -50.00 59.60 -18.74
CA VAL A 172 -50.17 61.04 -18.96
C VAL A 172 -49.06 61.81 -18.23
N ASN A 173 -48.41 62.75 -18.92
CA ASN A 173 -47.28 63.56 -18.42
C ASN A 173 -46.12 62.71 -17.87
N ALA A 174 -45.62 61.75 -18.67
CA ALA A 174 -44.54 60.85 -18.24
C ALA A 174 -43.27 61.61 -17.89
N LYS A 175 -43.03 62.76 -18.52
CA LYS A 175 -41.86 63.63 -18.27
C LYS A 175 -41.82 64.22 -16.85
N GLU A 176 -42.97 64.43 -16.23
CA GLU A 176 -43.08 65.01 -14.89
C GLU A 176 -43.19 63.94 -13.80
N THR A 177 -43.69 62.75 -14.16
CA THR A 177 -44.00 61.68 -13.23
C THR A 177 -42.92 60.60 -13.15
N VAL A 178 -42.13 60.41 -14.20
CA VAL A 178 -41.05 59.42 -14.25
C VAL A 178 -39.71 60.12 -14.21
N LYS A 179 -38.89 59.77 -13.22
CA LYS A 179 -37.49 60.22 -13.15
C LYS A 179 -36.58 59.13 -13.71
N ILE A 180 -35.83 59.46 -14.75
CA ILE A 180 -34.82 58.58 -15.33
C ILE A 180 -33.46 59.05 -14.83
N ASP A 181 -32.79 58.23 -14.01
CA ASP A 181 -31.48 58.57 -13.46
C ASP A 181 -30.36 58.42 -14.49
N ARG A 182 -30.47 57.44 -15.39
CA ARG A 182 -29.53 57.22 -16.50
C ARG A 182 -30.23 56.51 -17.67
N SER A 183 -30.10 57.05 -18.87
CA SER A 183 -30.46 56.37 -20.12
C SER A 183 -29.25 56.35 -21.04
N HIS A 184 -29.15 55.30 -21.84
CA HIS A 184 -28.11 55.08 -22.83
C HIS A 184 -28.75 54.36 -24.03
#